data_AF-A0A4S5ICW3-F1
#
_entry.id   AF-A0A4S5ICW3-F1
#
_cell.length_a   1.000
_cell.length_b   1.000
_cell.length_c   1.000
_cell.angle_alpha   90.00
_cell.angle_beta   90.00
_cell.angle_gamma   90.00
#
_symmetry.space_group_name_H-M   'P 1'
#
loop_
_entity.id
_entity.type
_entity.pdbx_description
1 polymer ?
#
loop_
_entity_poly.entity_id
_entity_poly.type
_entity_poly.pdbx_seq_one_letter_code
_entity_poly.pdbx_strand_id
1 'polypeptide(L)' 'RIREAEETKNNLMQVASEHIAPLQDAADLEIATEEEISLLEAWKKYRVLLNRVNTTTAPDIEWPVAPIG' A
#
# COMPACT_ATOMS: atom_id res chain seq x y z
N ARG A 1 -2.52 19.01 11.04
CA ARG A 1 -1.24 18.26 11.10
C ARG A 1 -1.46 16.78 11.39
N ILE A 2 -1.74 16.33 12.63
CA ILE A 2 -1.97 14.87 12.88
C ILE A 2 -3.18 14.35 12.08
N ARG A 3 -4.32 15.06 12.13
CA ARG A 3 -5.51 14.72 11.34
C ARG A 3 -5.25 14.62 9.82
N GLU A 4 -4.48 15.57 9.28
CA GLU A 4 -4.10 15.56 7.85
C GLU A 4 -3.18 14.38 7.50
N ALA A 5 -2.28 14.02 8.42
CA ALA A 5 -1.43 12.84 8.27
C ALA A 5 -2.24 11.53 8.36
N GLU A 6 -3.24 11.45 9.23
CA GLU A 6 -4.17 10.32 9.29
C GLU A 6 -5.02 10.20 8.02
N GLU A 7 -5.55 11.31 7.52
CA GLU A 7 -6.27 11.37 6.24
C GLU A 7 -5.35 10.91 5.08
N THR A 8 -4.10 11.37 5.07
CA THR A 8 -3.09 10.93 4.09
C THR A 8 -2.83 9.42 4.18
N LYS A 9 -2.60 8.90 5.39
CA LYS A 9 -2.40 7.46 5.62
C LYS A 9 -3.60 6.66 5.12
N ASN A 10 -4.81 7.10 5.40
CA ASN A 10 -6.04 6.42 4.95
C ASN A 10 -6.15 6.41 3.42
N ASN A 11 -5.88 7.55 2.75
CA ASN A 11 -5.88 7.63 1.30
C ASN A 11 -4.84 6.69 0.67
N LEU A 12 -3.62 6.66 1.21
CA LEU A 12 -2.56 5.78 0.72
C LEU A 12 -2.89 4.28 0.95
N MET A 13 -3.54 3.96 2.07
CA MET A 13 -4.03 2.61 2.37
C MET A 13 -5.15 2.18 1.41
N GLN A 14 -6.04 3.11 1.02
CA GLN A 14 -7.07 2.87 0.03
C GLN A 14 -6.45 2.57 -1.34
N VAL A 15 -5.54 3.43 -1.82
CA VAL A 15 -4.81 3.23 -3.09
C VAL A 15 -4.12 1.87 -3.11
N ALA A 16 -3.40 1.52 -2.04
CA ALA A 16 -2.75 0.21 -1.96
C ALA A 16 -3.78 -0.94 -2.04
N SER A 17 -4.96 -0.79 -1.43
CA SER A 17 -5.99 -1.82 -1.48
C SER A 17 -6.64 -1.94 -2.87
N GLU A 18 -6.80 -0.84 -3.59
CA GLU A 18 -7.31 -0.80 -4.97
C GLU A 18 -6.36 -1.49 -5.95
N HIS A 19 -5.04 -1.41 -5.75
CA HIS A 19 -4.06 -2.17 -6.53
C HIS A 19 -3.99 -3.65 -6.11
N ILE A 20 -4.09 -3.94 -4.81
CA ILE A 20 -4.01 -5.32 -4.30
C ILE A 20 -5.19 -6.15 -4.76
N ALA A 21 -6.41 -5.61 -4.81
CA ALA A 21 -7.61 -6.37 -5.13
C ALA A 21 -7.52 -7.16 -6.45
N PRO A 22 -7.28 -6.54 -7.62
CA PRO A 22 -7.21 -7.28 -8.88
C PRO A 22 -6.01 -8.25 -8.94
N LEU A 23 -4.87 -7.88 -8.36
CA LEU A 23 -3.68 -8.75 -8.31
C LEU A 23 -3.92 -9.98 -7.43
N GLN A 24 -4.63 -9.79 -6.31
CA GLN A 24 -5.04 -10.89 -5.43
C GLN A 24 -6.05 -11.79 -6.12
N ASP A 25 -7.04 -11.22 -6.82
CA ASP A 25 -8.01 -12.01 -7.60
C ASP A 25 -7.30 -12.88 -8.65
N ALA A 26 -6.32 -12.34 -9.38
CA ALA A 26 -5.53 -13.10 -10.34
C ALA A 26 -4.70 -14.21 -9.68
N ALA A 27 -4.12 -13.95 -8.50
CA ALA A 27 -3.36 -14.94 -7.74
C ALA A 27 -4.27 -16.06 -7.18
N ASP A 28 -5.45 -15.69 -6.66
CA ASP A 28 -6.44 -16.62 -6.11
C ASP A 28 -7.06 -17.51 -7.20
N LEU A 29 -7.18 -16.99 -8.43
CA LEU A 29 -7.62 -17.73 -9.60
C LEU A 29 -6.48 -18.54 -10.27
N GLU A 30 -5.26 -18.48 -9.73
CA GLU A 30 -4.06 -19.13 -10.28
C GLU A 30 -3.74 -18.71 -11.74
N ILE A 31 -4.14 -17.50 -12.14
CA ILE A 31 -3.89 -16.93 -13.48
C ILE A 31 -2.89 -15.77 -13.46
N ALA A 32 -2.42 -15.36 -12.28
CA ALA A 32 -1.43 -14.29 -12.16
C ALA A 32 -0.10 -14.67 -12.82
N THR A 33 0.47 -13.71 -13.54
CA THR A 33 1.84 -13.77 -14.03
C THR A 33 2.85 -13.61 -12.89
N GLU A 34 4.11 -14.01 -13.12
CA GLU A 34 5.19 -13.80 -12.14
C GLU A 34 5.39 -12.32 -11.79
N GLU A 35 5.15 -11.43 -12.76
CA GLU A 35 5.20 -9.97 -12.60
C GLU A 35 4.07 -9.49 -11.68
N GLU A 36 2.84 -9.97 -11.89
CA GLU A 36 1.69 -9.64 -11.02
C GLU A 36 1.87 -10.17 -9.59
N ILE A 37 2.45 -11.37 -9.41
CA ILE A 37 2.78 -11.91 -8.09
C ILE A 37 3.81 -11.02 -7.39
N SER A 38 4.87 -10.65 -8.10
CA SER A 38 5.92 -9.76 -7.56
C SER A 38 5.35 -8.39 -7.18
N LEU A 39 4.46 -7.85 -8.02
CA LEU A 39 3.78 -6.58 -7.79
C LEU A 39 2.80 -6.68 -6.60
N LEU A 40 2.07 -7.78 -6.47
CA LEU A 40 1.18 -8.06 -5.34
C LEU A 40 1.95 -8.07 -4.01
N GLU A 41 3.11 -8.74 -3.97
CA GLU A 41 3.98 -8.76 -2.80
C GLU A 41 4.48 -7.36 -2.44
N ALA A 42 4.92 -6.58 -3.43
CA ALA A 42 5.37 -5.22 -3.24
C ALA A 42 4.26 -4.32 -2.65
N TRP A 43 3.04 -4.40 -3.18
CA TRP A 43 1.90 -3.64 -2.67
C TRP A 43 1.47 -4.08 -1.27
N LYS A 44 1.46 -5.39 -0.97
CA LYS A 44 1.20 -5.91 0.37
C LYS A 44 2.22 -5.38 1.37
N LYS A 45 3.51 -5.40 1.03
CA LYS A 45 4.59 -4.84 1.86
C LYS A 45 4.39 -3.34 2.09
N TYR A 46 4.11 -2.58 1.04
CA TYR A 46 3.82 -1.15 1.13
C TYR A 46 2.64 -0.84 2.07
N ARG A 47 1.52 -1.55 1.93
CA ARG A 47 0.34 -1.41 2.82
C ARG A 47 0.68 -1.69 4.28
N VAL A 48 1.50 -2.70 4.56
CA VAL A 48 1.97 -3.00 5.93
C VAL A 48 2.87 -1.89 6.48
N LEU A 49 3.78 -1.35 5.66
CA LEU A 49 4.64 -0.23 6.06
C LEU A 49 3.82 1.02 6.35
N LEU A 50 2.86 1.38 5.49
CA LEU A 50 1.92 2.48 5.72
C LEU A 50 1.17 2.31 7.04
N ASN A 51 0.66 1.11 7.31
CA ASN A 51 -0.08 0.84 8.55
C ASN A 51 0.78 1.08 9.81
N ARG A 52 2.11 0.92 9.71
CA ARG A 52 3.06 1.15 10.80
C ARG A 52 3.52 2.61 10.95
N VAL A 53 3.21 3.48 9.98
CA VAL A 53 3.54 4.91 10.06
C VAL A 53 2.86 5.53 11.28
N ASN A 54 3.66 6.20 12.12
CA ASN A 54 3.21 6.96 13.26
C ASN A 54 2.89 8.41 12.84
N THR A 55 1.61 8.75 12.75
CA THR A 55 1.12 10.07 12.31
C THR A 55 1.36 11.19 13.31
N THR A 56 1.77 10.87 14.54
CA THR A 56 2.04 11.87 15.60
C THR A 56 3.33 12.66 15.36
N THR A 57 4.23 12.22 14.47
CA THR A 57 5.47 12.94 14.13
C THR A 57 5.26 14.05 13.11
N ALA A 58 4.03 14.31 12.67
CA ALA A 58 3.72 15.33 11.67
C ALA A 58 4.27 16.72 12.05
N PRO A 59 4.91 17.44 11.10
CA PRO A 59 4.96 17.17 9.66
C PRO A 59 6.13 16.27 9.21
N ASP A 60 6.99 15.84 10.13
CA ASP A 60 8.20 15.06 9.85
C ASP A 60 7.86 13.56 9.77
N ILE A 61 7.13 13.19 8.72
CA ILE A 61 6.74 11.81 8.44
C ILE A 61 7.46 11.35 7.18
N GLU A 62 8.24 10.29 7.32
CA GLU A 62 8.77 9.54 6.19
C GLU A 62 7.71 8.55 5.69
N TRP A 63 7.03 8.93 4.61
CA TRP A 63 6.08 8.04 3.95
C TRP A 63 6.83 6.95 3.17
N PRO A 64 6.42 5.68 3.25
CA PRO A 64 6.98 4.64 2.39
C PRO A 64 6.73 4.99 0.92
N VAL A 65 7.60 4.48 0.04
CA VAL A 65 7.47 4.69 -1.41
C VAL A 65 6.55 3.62 -1.98
N ALA A 66 5.56 4.04 -2.77
CA ALA A 66 4.65 3.13 -3.45
C ALA A 66 5.41 2.30 -4.52
N PRO A 67 5.04 1.03 -4.74
CA PRO A 67 5.56 0.24 -5.85
C PRO A 67 5.24 0.90 -7.19
N ILE A 68 6.13 0.72 -8.16
CA ILE A 68 5.89 1.08 -9.55
C ILE A 68 5.50 -0.21 -10.28
N GLY A 69 4.36 -0.17 -10.97
CA GLY A 69 3.88 -1.24 -11.85
C GLY A 69 4.28 -1.02 -13.30
#